data_AF-A0A352A3E4-F1
#
_entry.id   AF-A0A352A3E4-F1
#
_cell.length_a   1.000
_cell.length_b   1.000
_cell.length_c   1.000
_cell.angle_alpha   90.00
_cell.angle_beta   90.00
_cell.angle_gamma   90.00
#
_symmetry.space_group_name_H-M   'P 1'
#
loop_
_entity.id
_entity.type
_entity.pdbx_description
1 polymer ?
#
loop_
_entity_poly.entity_id
_entity_poly.type
_entity_poly.pdbx_seq_one_letter_code
_entity_poly.pdbx_strand_id
1 'polypeptide(L)'
;MDMQLLNFIIQPILGGAAGYITNEYAINMLFNTYTPFKLGGIIPKTREEFIENISRLVEEDIINKEKVTSILMNDDFIKNFDNLVEDFFVNSLYEASDNLKVNSIDCISNMLDEIHIFFNSQVELNLPEIIEILSKEVKLDHIVDNKQINHIISSLYDYSAKKIKSAD
;
A
#
# COMPACT_ATOMS: atom_id res chain seq x y z
N MET A 1 -34.54 49.14 -34.25
CA MET A 1 -34.07 47.74 -34.34
C MET A 1 -35.03 47.01 -35.25
N ASP A 2 -34.55 46.44 -36.35
CA ASP A 2 -35.42 45.80 -37.34
C ASP A 2 -36.24 44.67 -36.73
N MET A 3 -37.52 44.59 -37.12
CA MET A 3 -38.45 43.56 -36.65
C MET A 3 -37.91 42.14 -36.90
N GLN A 4 -37.09 41.97 -37.94
CA GLN A 4 -36.39 40.73 -38.26
C GLN A 4 -35.28 40.39 -37.25
N LEU A 5 -34.51 41.39 -36.81
CA LEU A 5 -33.45 41.21 -35.81
C LEU A 5 -34.04 40.85 -34.44
N LEU A 6 -35.20 41.44 -34.10
CA LEU A 6 -35.93 41.11 -32.88
C LEU A 6 -36.42 39.66 -32.87
N ASN A 7 -36.98 39.18 -33.98
CA ASN A 7 -37.43 37.78 -34.10
C ASN A 7 -36.26 36.78 -34.02
N PHE A 8 -35.09 37.13 -34.58
CA PHE A 8 -33.90 36.28 -34.54
C PHE A 8 -33.37 36.07 -33.11
N ILE A 9 -33.61 37.02 -32.19
CA ILE A 9 -33.20 36.94 -30.79
C ILE A 9 -34.30 36.30 -29.93
N ILE A 10 -35.57 36.65 -30.16
CA ILE A 10 -36.69 36.15 -29.35
C ILE A 10 -36.94 34.64 -29.56
N GLN A 11 -36.81 34.13 -30.78
CA GLN A 11 -37.08 32.72 -31.08
C GLN A 11 -36.14 31.76 -30.31
N PRO A 12 -34.81 31.96 -30.29
CA PRO A 12 -33.91 31.14 -29.47
C PRO A 12 -34.19 31.25 -27.97
N ILE A 13 -34.53 32.44 -27.47
CA ILE A 13 -34.81 32.65 -26.04
C ILE A 13 -36.08 31.89 -25.64
N LEU A 14 -37.16 31.99 -26.42
CA LEU A 14 -38.39 31.26 -26.17
C LEU A 14 -38.19 29.75 -26.33
N GLY A 15 -37.40 29.32 -27.32
CA GLY A 15 -37.03 27.92 -27.49
C GLY A 15 -36.22 27.38 -26.30
N GLY A 16 -35.26 28.15 -25.80
CA GLY A 16 -34.46 27.81 -24.62
C GLY A 16 -35.31 27.75 -23.34
N ALA A 17 -36.22 28.72 -23.15
CA ALA A 17 -37.14 28.71 -22.02
C ALA A 17 -38.11 27.51 -22.07
N ALA A 18 -38.69 27.22 -23.24
CA ALA A 18 -39.54 26.05 -23.42
C ALA A 18 -38.78 24.74 -23.21
N GLY A 19 -37.55 24.64 -23.70
CA GLY A 19 -36.66 23.50 -23.49
C GLY A 19 -36.32 23.29 -22.01
N TYR A 20 -35.98 24.36 -21.29
CA TYR A 20 -35.72 24.32 -19.84
C TYR A 20 -36.92 23.79 -19.07
N ILE A 21 -38.10 24.39 -19.30
CA ILE A 21 -39.35 23.97 -18.64
C ILE A 21 -39.64 22.50 -18.93
N THR A 22 -39.53 22.09 -20.20
CA THR A 22 -39.83 20.70 -20.61
C THR A 22 -38.85 19.70 -19.98
N ASN A 23 -37.56 20.05 -19.88
CA ASN A 23 -36.56 19.20 -19.25
C ASN A 23 -36.82 19.03 -17.74
N GLU A 24 -37.19 20.11 -17.05
CA GLU A 24 -37.60 20.06 -15.64
C GLU A 24 -38.79 19.11 -15.43
N TYR A 25 -39.82 19.22 -16.29
CA TYR A 25 -40.95 18.29 -16.25
C TYR A 25 -40.55 16.85 -16.57
N ALA A 26 -39.67 16.63 -17.54
CA ALA A 26 -39.22 15.29 -17.91
C ALA A 26 -38.49 14.59 -16.74
N ILE A 27 -37.58 15.30 -16.07
CA ILE A 27 -36.88 14.78 -14.88
C ILE A 27 -37.89 14.46 -13.78
N ASN A 28 -38.82 15.36 -13.50
CA ASN A 28 -39.83 15.14 -12.46
C ASN A 28 -40.77 13.96 -12.79
N MET A 29 -41.09 13.74 -14.07
CA MET A 29 -41.90 12.61 -14.53
C MET A 29 -41.21 11.25 -14.39
N LEU A 30 -39.89 11.19 -14.23
CA LEU A 30 -39.23 9.92 -13.91
C LEU A 30 -39.71 9.39 -12.54
N PHE A 31 -39.89 10.29 -11.57
CA PHE A 31 -40.22 9.93 -10.19
C PHE A 31 -41.70 10.08 -9.86
N ASN A 32 -42.36 11.10 -10.42
CA ASN A 32 -43.73 11.47 -10.06
C ASN A 32 -44.73 11.10 -11.17
N THR A 33 -45.91 10.62 -10.75
CA THR A 33 -47.05 10.37 -11.65
C THR A 33 -48.05 11.51 -11.53
N TYR A 34 -48.39 12.15 -12.65
CA TYR A 34 -49.34 13.27 -12.72
C TYR A 34 -50.74 12.79 -13.09
N THR A 35 -51.75 13.25 -12.36
CA THR A 35 -53.18 12.93 -12.55
C THR A 35 -53.89 14.00 -13.39
N PRO A 36 -55.05 13.71 -14.02
CA PRO A 36 -55.84 12.47 -13.97
C PRO A 36 -55.35 11.34 -14.90
N PHE A 37 -54.51 11.67 -15.89
CA PHE A 37 -54.10 10.71 -16.94
C PHE A 37 -52.95 9.76 -16.55
N LYS A 38 -52.45 9.82 -15.30
CA LYS A 38 -51.36 8.98 -14.76
C LYS A 38 -50.10 8.97 -15.64
N LEU A 39 -49.74 10.14 -16.18
CA LEU A 39 -48.53 10.33 -16.99
C LEU A 39 -47.30 10.46 -16.08
N GLY A 40 -46.18 9.87 -16.49
CA GLY A 40 -44.95 9.81 -15.68
C GLY A 40 -44.86 8.61 -14.74
N GLY A 41 -44.06 8.73 -13.69
CA GLY A 41 -43.72 7.67 -12.73
C GLY A 41 -42.97 6.50 -13.36
N ILE A 42 -42.04 6.77 -14.28
CA ILE A 42 -41.30 5.71 -14.98
C ILE A 42 -40.52 4.84 -13.98
N ILE A 43 -39.75 5.43 -13.08
CA ILE A 43 -38.93 4.70 -12.10
C ILE A 43 -39.78 3.86 -11.14
N PRO A 44 -40.87 4.39 -10.52
CA PRO A 44 -41.78 3.55 -9.75
C PRO A 44 -42.38 2.37 -10.53
N LYS A 45 -42.67 2.55 -11.82
CA LYS A 45 -43.24 1.51 -12.70
C LYS A 45 -42.22 0.46 -13.12
N THR A 46 -40.95 0.83 -13.29
CA THR A 46 -39.84 -0.05 -13.72
C THR A 46 -38.83 -0.29 -12.61
N ARG A 47 -39.27 -0.36 -11.36
CA ARG A 47 -38.39 -0.36 -10.17
C ARG A 47 -37.32 -1.45 -10.22
N GLU A 48 -37.68 -2.68 -10.58
CA GLU A 48 -36.76 -3.82 -10.62
C GLU A 48 -35.66 -3.60 -11.67
N GLU A 49 -36.06 -3.29 -12.90
CA GLU A 49 -35.14 -2.97 -14.01
C GLU A 49 -34.25 -1.76 -13.69
N PHE A 50 -34.81 -0.73 -13.05
CA PHE A 50 -34.04 0.43 -12.61
C PHE A 50 -32.96 0.05 -11.61
N ILE A 51 -33.30 -0.77 -10.61
CA ILE A 51 -32.32 -1.26 -9.61
C ILE A 51 -31.24 -2.08 -10.31
N GLU A 52 -31.61 -2.99 -11.21
CA GLU A 52 -30.66 -3.82 -11.94
C GLU A 52 -29.70 -2.97 -12.79
N ASN A 53 -30.23 -2.02 -13.56
CA ASN A 53 -29.42 -1.16 -14.43
C ASN A 53 -28.50 -0.22 -13.63
N ILE A 54 -28.99 0.36 -12.53
CA ILE A 54 -28.14 1.19 -11.65
C ILE A 54 -27.07 0.35 -10.96
N SER A 55 -27.41 -0.86 -10.50
CA SER A 55 -26.44 -1.76 -9.87
C SER A 55 -25.35 -2.14 -10.86
N ARG A 56 -25.73 -2.50 -12.09
CA ARG A 56 -24.80 -2.81 -13.18
C ARG A 56 -23.90 -1.63 -13.51
N LEU A 57 -24.46 -0.41 -13.63
CA LEU A 57 -23.67 0.80 -13.88
C LEU A 57 -22.66 1.06 -12.74
N VAL A 58 -23.08 0.90 -11.48
CA VAL A 58 -22.17 1.09 -10.35
C VAL A 58 -21.05 0.05 -10.37
N GLU A 59 -21.39 -1.21 -10.63
CA GLU A 59 -20.42 -2.32 -10.67
C GLU A 59 -19.45 -2.21 -11.85
N GLU A 60 -19.96 -1.95 -13.05
CA GLU A 60 -19.19 -1.97 -14.30
C GLU A 60 -18.46 -0.65 -14.55
N ASP A 61 -19.02 0.51 -14.19
CA ASP A 61 -18.45 1.81 -14.58
C ASP A 61 -17.82 2.59 -13.42
N ILE A 62 -18.27 2.36 -12.17
CA ILE A 62 -17.84 3.18 -11.02
C ILE A 62 -16.85 2.43 -10.12
N ILE A 63 -17.22 1.24 -9.64
CA ILE A 63 -16.49 0.49 -8.60
C ILE A 63 -15.94 -0.83 -9.16
N ASN A 64 -15.66 -0.88 -10.46
CA ASN A 64 -14.95 -2.03 -11.02
C ASN A 64 -13.50 -2.09 -10.53
N LYS A 65 -12.91 -3.28 -10.65
CA LYS A 65 -11.55 -3.55 -10.18
C LYS A 65 -10.52 -2.61 -10.79
N GLU A 66 -10.61 -2.37 -12.10
CA GLU A 66 -9.67 -1.54 -12.85
C GLU A 66 -9.72 -0.08 -12.36
N LYS A 67 -10.92 0.45 -12.10
CA LYS A 67 -11.15 1.82 -11.65
C LYS A 67 -10.67 2.01 -10.23
N VAL A 68 -11.04 1.12 -9.32
CA VAL A 68 -10.55 1.13 -7.94
C VAL A 68 -9.02 1.03 -7.93
N THR A 69 -8.45 0.11 -8.70
CA THR A 69 -6.98 -0.04 -8.80
C THR A 69 -6.34 1.23 -9.35
N SER A 70 -6.92 1.87 -10.37
CA SER A 70 -6.37 3.12 -10.92
C SER A 70 -6.36 4.27 -9.92
N ILE A 71 -7.35 4.32 -9.02
CA ILE A 71 -7.42 5.32 -7.95
C ILE A 71 -6.37 5.03 -6.87
N LEU A 72 -6.25 3.75 -6.45
CA LEU A 72 -5.30 3.34 -5.42
C LEU A 72 -3.85 3.40 -5.89
N MET A 73 -3.61 3.22 -7.19
CA MET A 73 -2.28 3.29 -7.80
C MET A 73 -1.95 4.69 -8.35
N ASN A 74 -2.81 5.68 -8.10
CA ASN A 74 -2.52 7.06 -8.43
C ASN A 74 -1.39 7.59 -7.54
N ASP A 75 -0.44 8.30 -8.14
CA ASP A 75 0.73 8.86 -7.44
C ASP A 75 0.36 9.72 -6.22
N ASP A 76 -0.72 10.50 -6.29
CA ASP A 76 -1.20 11.33 -5.17
C ASP A 76 -1.74 10.46 -4.03
N PHE A 77 -2.46 9.38 -4.36
CA PHE A 77 -2.95 8.44 -3.34
C PHE A 77 -1.78 7.73 -2.67
N ILE A 78 -0.85 7.19 -3.45
CA ILE A 78 0.35 6.51 -2.94
C ILE A 78 1.13 7.45 -2.03
N LYS A 79 1.41 8.67 -2.48
CA LYS A 79 2.15 9.66 -1.67
C LYS A 79 1.43 10.00 -0.36
N ASN A 80 0.11 10.17 -0.38
CA ASN A 80 -0.65 10.45 0.84
C ASN A 80 -0.67 9.23 1.77
N PHE A 81 -0.76 8.03 1.21
CA PHE A 81 -0.69 6.79 1.96
C PHE A 81 0.69 6.60 2.59
N ASP A 82 1.77 6.87 1.86
CA ASP A 82 3.13 6.82 2.38
C ASP A 82 3.32 7.80 3.53
N ASN A 83 2.85 9.04 3.39
CA ASN A 83 2.90 10.03 4.47
C ASN A 83 2.08 9.57 5.70
N LEU A 84 0.92 8.94 5.49
CA LEU A 84 0.10 8.40 6.57
C LEU A 84 0.83 7.26 7.30
N VAL A 85 1.48 6.37 6.56
CA VAL A 85 2.26 5.26 7.13
C VAL A 85 3.47 5.80 7.90
N GLU A 86 4.18 6.76 7.34
CA GLU A 86 5.29 7.43 8.01
C GLU A 86 4.85 8.08 9.32
N ASP A 87 3.78 8.89 9.27
CA ASP A 87 3.23 9.55 10.46
C ASP A 87 2.74 8.54 11.50
N PHE A 88 2.17 7.42 11.05
CA PHE A 88 1.75 6.34 11.94
C PHE A 88 2.94 5.76 12.71
N PHE A 89 4.03 5.39 12.04
CA PHE A 89 5.17 4.75 12.69
C PHE A 89 6.05 5.72 13.47
N VAL A 90 6.19 6.97 13.00
CA VAL A 90 7.06 7.97 13.62
C VAL A 90 6.38 8.64 14.81
N ASN A 91 5.14 9.09 14.63
CA ASN A 91 4.45 9.92 15.62
C ASN A 91 3.37 9.12 16.37
N SER A 92 2.39 8.57 15.64
CA SER A 92 1.19 7.98 16.26
C SER A 92 1.53 6.77 17.15
N LEU A 93 2.41 5.88 16.67
CA LEU A 93 2.82 4.70 17.41
C LEU A 93 3.66 5.07 18.62
N TYR A 94 4.55 6.06 18.49
CA TYR A 94 5.35 6.56 19.60
C TYR A 94 4.47 7.15 20.70
N GLU A 95 3.54 8.03 20.34
CA GLU A 95 2.58 8.64 21.28
C GLU A 95 1.66 7.61 21.94
N ALA A 96 1.10 6.67 21.15
CA ALA A 96 0.22 5.63 21.67
C ALA A 96 0.95 4.61 22.57
N SER A 97 2.26 4.46 22.38
CA SER A 97 3.07 3.52 23.15
C SER A 97 3.51 4.03 24.52
N ASP A 98 3.14 5.26 24.92
CA ASP A 98 3.47 5.84 26.23
C ASP A 98 4.98 5.74 26.60
N ASN A 99 5.87 5.96 25.62
CA ASN A 99 7.31 5.77 25.75
C ASN A 99 7.75 4.35 26.17
N LEU A 100 7.01 3.32 25.73
CA LEU A 100 7.39 1.92 25.90
C LEU A 100 8.84 1.71 25.44
N LYS A 101 9.71 1.31 26.37
CA LYS A 101 11.08 0.94 26.03
C LYS A 101 11.04 -0.46 25.42
N VAL A 102 11.80 -0.65 24.34
CA VAL A 102 11.93 -1.97 23.67
C VAL A 102 12.33 -3.07 24.68
N ASN A 103 13.16 -2.74 25.67
CA ASN A 103 13.58 -3.67 26.72
C ASN A 103 12.49 -4.04 27.74
N SER A 104 11.35 -3.35 27.73
CA SER A 104 10.19 -3.63 28.59
C SER A 104 9.14 -4.52 27.92
N ILE A 105 9.39 -4.93 26.66
CA ILE A 105 8.53 -5.84 25.93
C ILE A 105 9.06 -7.26 26.15
N ASP A 106 8.44 -8.01 27.06
CA ASP A 106 8.85 -9.37 27.46
C ASP A 106 8.99 -10.35 26.29
N CYS A 107 8.25 -10.14 25.20
CA CYS A 107 8.32 -11.02 24.02
C CYS A 107 9.63 -10.86 23.23
N ILE A 108 10.28 -9.69 23.31
CA ILE A 108 11.48 -9.39 22.50
C ILE A 108 12.68 -10.22 22.94
N SER A 109 12.82 -10.51 24.25
CA SER A 109 13.92 -11.37 24.72
C SER A 109 13.84 -12.77 24.13
N ASN A 110 12.64 -13.37 24.12
CA ASN A 110 12.45 -14.71 23.57
C ASN A 110 12.68 -14.76 22.06
N MET A 111 12.26 -13.72 21.33
CA MET A 111 12.58 -13.57 19.91
C MET A 111 14.09 -13.48 19.65
N LEU A 112 14.83 -12.73 20.48
CA LEU A 112 16.29 -12.62 20.34
C LEU A 112 16.98 -13.97 20.53
N ASP A 113 16.52 -14.78 21.47
CA ASP A 113 17.04 -16.14 21.69
C ASP A 113 16.77 -17.04 20.47
N GLU A 114 15.56 -16.99 19.89
CA GLU A 114 15.22 -17.74 18.68
C GLU A 114 16.03 -17.28 17.46
N ILE A 115 16.22 -15.97 17.30
CA ILE A 115 17.10 -15.41 16.27
C ILE A 115 18.53 -15.90 16.46
N HIS A 116 19.02 -15.97 17.70
CA HIS A 116 20.37 -16.44 17.98
C HIS A 116 20.55 -17.92 17.62
N ILE A 117 19.55 -18.76 17.89
CA ILE A 117 19.53 -20.16 17.49
C ILE A 117 19.51 -20.29 15.96
N PHE A 118 18.62 -19.55 15.30
CA PHE A 118 18.51 -19.56 13.85
C PHE A 118 19.82 -19.09 13.21
N PHE A 119 20.36 -17.95 13.63
CA PHE A 119 21.60 -17.39 13.09
C PHE A 119 22.78 -18.35 13.25
N ASN A 120 22.96 -18.93 14.44
CA ASN A 120 24.01 -19.93 14.66
C ASN A 120 23.84 -21.14 13.73
N SER A 121 22.62 -21.63 13.56
CA SER A 121 22.37 -22.75 12.65
C SER A 121 22.69 -22.40 11.19
N GLN A 122 22.34 -21.19 10.74
CA GLN A 122 22.62 -20.74 9.37
C GLN A 122 24.11 -20.48 9.16
N VAL A 123 24.80 -19.94 10.16
CA VAL A 123 26.24 -19.75 10.11
C VAL A 123 26.93 -21.10 10.07
N GLU A 124 26.61 -22.05 10.94
CA GLU A 124 27.25 -23.38 10.92
C GLU A 124 27.02 -24.11 9.59
N LEU A 125 25.82 -24.03 9.01
CA LEU A 125 25.50 -24.64 7.73
C LEU A 125 26.25 -24.00 6.55
N ASN A 126 26.37 -22.67 6.55
CA ASN A 126 26.89 -21.90 5.41
C ASN A 126 28.35 -21.42 5.61
N LEU A 127 28.97 -21.70 6.76
CA LEU A 127 30.33 -21.25 7.08
C LEU A 127 31.36 -21.64 6.01
N PRO A 128 31.33 -22.88 5.46
CA PRO A 128 32.29 -23.27 4.43
C PRO A 128 32.16 -22.42 3.17
N GLU A 129 30.94 -22.12 2.73
CA GLU A 129 30.66 -21.31 1.54
C GLU A 129 31.04 -19.84 1.77
N ILE A 130 30.74 -19.30 2.95
CA ILE A 130 31.14 -17.94 3.34
C ILE A 130 32.67 -17.81 3.33
N ILE A 131 33.39 -18.78 3.91
CA ILE A 131 34.85 -18.80 3.92
C ILE A 131 35.40 -18.95 2.49
N GLU A 132 34.76 -19.77 1.65
CA GLU A 132 35.17 -19.95 0.27
C GLU A 132 35.02 -18.64 -0.53
N ILE A 133 33.91 -17.91 -0.35
CA ILE A 133 33.69 -16.61 -1.00
C ILE A 133 34.68 -15.57 -0.48
N LEU A 134 34.86 -15.47 0.84
CA LEU A 134 35.76 -14.49 1.44
C LEU A 134 37.23 -14.75 1.10
N SER A 135 37.65 -16.01 1.04
CA SER A 135 39.04 -16.37 0.69
C SER A 135 39.38 -16.13 -0.77
N LYS A 136 38.38 -16.17 -1.67
CA LYS A 136 38.55 -15.84 -3.09
C LYS A 136 38.68 -14.34 -3.32
N GLU A 137 37.89 -13.53 -2.60
CA GLU A 137 37.82 -12.08 -2.82
C GLU A 137 38.75 -11.27 -1.91
N VAL A 138 39.14 -11.80 -0.75
CA VAL A 138 39.95 -11.07 0.23
C VAL A 138 41.31 -11.73 0.44
N LYS A 139 42.37 -10.98 0.15
CA LYS A 139 43.72 -11.43 0.47
C LYS A 139 43.96 -11.36 1.99
N LEU A 140 44.41 -12.46 2.56
CA LEU A 140 44.65 -12.62 4.00
C LEU A 140 45.66 -11.61 4.58
N ASP A 141 46.59 -11.12 3.77
CA ASP A 141 47.57 -10.09 4.14
C ASP A 141 46.96 -8.69 4.35
N HIS A 142 45.72 -8.47 3.89
CA HIS A 142 44.95 -7.25 4.15
C HIS A 142 43.99 -7.35 5.35
N ILE A 143 43.63 -8.57 5.78
CA ILE A 143 42.73 -8.79 6.92
C ILE A 143 43.52 -8.97 8.22
N VAL A 144 44.66 -9.65 8.15
CA VAL A 144 45.42 -10.08 9.33
C VAL A 144 46.84 -9.54 9.27
N ASP A 145 47.21 -8.74 10.27
CA ASP A 145 48.57 -8.21 10.36
C ASP A 145 49.56 -9.29 10.86
N ASN A 146 50.85 -9.18 10.52
CA ASN A 146 51.89 -10.14 10.90
C ASN A 146 51.94 -10.44 12.41
N LYS A 147 51.62 -9.46 13.26
CA LYS A 147 51.51 -9.60 14.72
C LYS A 147 50.34 -10.49 15.11
N GLN A 148 49.19 -10.35 14.46
CA GLN A 148 48.03 -11.22 14.66
C GLN A 148 48.31 -12.64 14.16
N ILE A 149 48.98 -12.80 13.02
CA ILE A 149 49.43 -14.12 12.52
C ILE A 149 50.34 -14.79 13.54
N ASN A 150 51.35 -14.09 14.04
CA ASN A 150 52.26 -14.62 15.05
C ASN A 150 51.53 -15.00 16.35
N HIS A 151 50.53 -14.22 16.76
CA HIS A 151 49.72 -14.53 17.93
C HIS A 151 48.89 -15.81 17.74
N ILE A 152 48.23 -15.95 16.58
CA ILE A 152 47.46 -17.15 16.22
C ILE A 152 48.38 -18.38 16.20
N ILE A 153 49.54 -18.29 15.55
CA ILE A 153 50.51 -19.38 15.47
C ILE A 153 50.99 -19.78 16.89
N SER A 154 51.33 -18.81 17.74
CA SER A 154 51.77 -19.09 19.12
C SER A 154 50.68 -19.77 19.95
N SER A 155 49.44 -19.35 19.79
CA SER A 155 48.29 -19.92 20.52
C SER A 155 47.96 -21.33 20.03
N LEU A 156 48.06 -21.60 18.73
CA LEU A 156 47.93 -22.94 18.16
C LEU A 156 49.05 -23.86 18.63
N TYR A 157 50.29 -23.36 18.67
CA TYR A 157 51.43 -24.11 19.19
C TYR A 157 51.22 -24.48 20.67
N ASP A 158 50.82 -23.52 21.50
CA ASP A 158 50.57 -23.75 22.92
C ASP A 158 49.41 -24.72 23.15
N TYR A 159 48.34 -24.63 22.36
CA TYR A 159 47.21 -25.57 22.40
C TYR A 159 47.66 -26.99 22.01
N SER A 160 48.43 -27.12 20.93
CA SER A 160 48.97 -28.40 20.46
C SER A 160 49.90 -29.02 21.49
N ALA A 161 50.83 -28.21 22.04
CA ALA A 161 51.79 -28.63 23.04
C ALA A 161 51.11 -29.04 24.35
N LYS A 162 50.05 -28.34 24.77
CA LYS A 162 49.21 -28.75 25.91
C LYS A 162 48.51 -30.07 25.64
N LYS A 163 47.93 -30.25 24.45
CA LYS A 163 47.19 -31.47 24.09
C LYS A 163 48.10 -32.70 24.01
N ILE A 164 49.33 -32.54 23.51
CA ILE A 164 50.35 -33.60 23.48
C ILE A 164 50.83 -33.92 24.90
N LYS A 165 51.12 -32.92 25.74
CA LYS A 165 51.52 -33.15 27.14
C LYS A 165 50.43 -33.75 28.03
N SER A 166 49.16 -33.62 27.64
CA SER A 166 48.04 -34.27 28.33
C SER A 166 47.69 -35.66 27.77
N ALA A 167 48.44 -36.15 26.77
CA ALA A 167 48.25 -37.46 26.15
C ALA A 167 49.32 -38.49 26.55
N ASP A 168 50.30 -38.09 27.37
CA ASP A 168 51.19 -38.95 28.19
C ASP A 168 50.67 -38.99 29.64
#